data_AF-A0A076HXI4-F1
#
_entry.id   AF-A0A076HXI4-F1
#
_cell.length_a   1.000
_cell.length_b   1.000
_cell.length_c   1.000
_cell.angle_alpha   90.00
_cell.angle_beta   90.00
_cell.angle_gamma   90.00
#
_symmetry.space_group_name_H-M   'P 1'
#
loop_
_entity.id
_entity.type
_entity.pdbx_description
1 polymer ?
#
loop_
_entity_poly.entity_id
_entity_poly.type
_entity_poly.pdbx_seq_one_letter_code
_entity_poly.pdbx_strand_id
1 'polypeptide(L)' 'MGIGLAEILTFAVYSRGAPASVGTPLIVGGSVLLTALLGVLVLREALGWPQALGMLLIVGGIALLARGH' A
#
# COMPACT_ATOMS: atom_id res chain seq x y z
N MET A 1 -3.64 15.78 -12.07
CA MET A 1 -2.71 15.26 -13.11
C MET A 1 -1.51 14.49 -12.53
N GLY A 2 -1.02 14.77 -11.31
CA GLY A 2 0.15 14.08 -10.75
C GLY A 2 -0.05 12.60 -10.35
N ILE A 3 -1.25 12.20 -9.94
CA ILE A 3 -1.55 10.84 -9.48
C ILE A 3 -1.43 9.82 -10.61
N GLY A 4 -2.01 10.12 -11.79
CA GLY A 4 -1.94 9.24 -12.95
C GLY A 4 -0.53 9.04 -13.49
N LEU A 5 0.34 10.05 -13.43
CA LEU A 5 1.75 9.89 -13.83
C LEU A 5 2.53 8.99 -12.86
N ALA A 6 2.23 9.06 -11.55
CA ALA A 6 2.83 8.18 -10.55
C ALA A 6 2.40 6.72 -10.75
N GLU A 7 1.14 6.48 -11.11
CA GLU A 7 0.64 5.14 -11.50
C GLU A 7 1.28 4.63 -12.81
N ILE A 8 1.48 5.49 -13.80
CA ILE A 8 2.15 5.10 -15.07
C ILE A 8 3.63 4.74 -14.84
N LEU A 9 4.36 5.51 -14.02
CA LEU A 9 5.76 5.18 -13.66
C LEU A 9 5.85 3.88 -12.87
N THR A 10 4.87 3.64 -12.02
CA THR A 10 4.70 2.38 -11.29
C THR A 10 4.51 1.19 -12.23
N PHE A 11 3.64 1.31 -13.25
CA PHE A 11 3.48 0.30 -14.30
C PHE A 11 4.77 0.10 -15.13
N ALA A 12 5.57 1.15 -15.33
CA ALA A 12 6.87 1.05 -15.98
C ALA A 12 7.95 0.34 -15.13
N VAL A 13 7.75 0.19 -13.82
CA VAL A 13 8.57 -0.68 -12.97
C VAL A 13 8.08 -2.13 -13.07
N TYR A 14 6.77 -2.36 -13.18
CA TYR A 14 6.21 -3.71 -13.39
C TYR A 14 6.60 -4.34 -14.73
N SER A 15 6.81 -3.54 -15.77
CA SER A 15 7.31 -4.03 -17.06
C SER A 15 8.75 -4.59 -17.03
N ARG A 16 9.46 -4.49 -15.89
CA ARG A 16 10.75 -5.17 -15.64
C ARG A 16 10.62 -6.59 -15.06
N GLY A 17 9.40 -7.15 -15.00
CA GLY A 17 9.16 -8.57 -14.71
C GLY A 17 8.32 -8.89 -13.47
N ALA A 18 7.80 -7.87 -12.76
CA ALA A 18 6.98 -8.08 -11.57
C ALA A 18 5.47 -8.08 -11.93
N PRO A 19 4.70 -9.11 -11.53
CA PRO A 19 3.27 -9.19 -11.87
C PRO A 19 2.47 -8.03 -11.27
N ALA A 20 1.69 -7.36 -12.12
CA ALA A 20 0.85 -6.23 -11.70
C ALA A 20 -0.18 -6.62 -10.61
N SER A 21 -0.59 -7.90 -10.56
CA SER A 21 -1.50 -8.45 -9.55
C SER A 21 -0.96 -8.40 -8.12
N VAL A 22 0.35 -8.32 -7.94
CA VAL A 22 0.98 -8.17 -6.62
C VAL A 22 1.59 -6.81 -6.43
N GLY A 23 2.00 -6.21 -7.54
CA GLY A 23 2.45 -4.85 -7.60
C GLY A 23 1.43 -3.80 -7.12
N THR A 24 0.29 -3.75 -7.80
CA THR A 24 -0.74 -2.74 -7.54
C THR A 24 -1.21 -2.74 -6.08
N PRO A 25 -1.51 -3.91 -5.45
CA PRO A 25 -1.86 -3.96 -4.04
C PRO A 25 -0.73 -3.51 -3.10
N LEU A 26 0.54 -3.78 -3.44
CA LEU A 26 1.69 -3.38 -2.62
C LEU A 26 1.84 -1.85 -2.57
N ILE A 27 1.64 -1.17 -3.70
CA ILE A 27 1.77 0.29 -3.77
C ILE A 27 0.58 0.99 -3.12
N VAL A 28 -0.63 0.60 -3.49
CA VAL A 28 -1.84 1.19 -2.90
C VAL A 28 -1.87 0.91 -1.40
N GLY A 29 -1.70 -0.35 -0.99
CA GLY A 29 -1.68 -0.71 0.43
C GLY A 29 -0.51 -0.08 1.20
N GLY A 30 0.68 -0.01 0.60
CA GLY A 30 1.83 0.67 1.19
C GLY A 30 1.60 2.17 1.42
N SER A 31 0.98 2.86 0.47
CA SER A 31 0.64 4.28 0.62
C SER A 31 -0.40 4.53 1.73
N VAL A 32 -1.40 3.65 1.86
CA VAL A 32 -2.39 3.70 2.94
C VAL A 32 -1.72 3.52 4.29
N LEU A 33 -0.84 2.53 4.43
CA LEU A 33 -0.10 2.26 5.66
C LEU A 33 0.83 3.42 6.04
N LEU A 34 1.56 3.97 5.07
CA LEU A 34 2.46 5.11 5.30
C LEU A 34 1.68 6.34 5.75
N THR A 35 0.56 6.64 5.09
CA THR A 35 -0.27 7.80 5.44
C THR A 35 -0.86 7.65 6.84
N ALA A 36 -1.37 6.46 7.18
CA ALA A 36 -1.87 6.18 8.52
C ALA A 36 -0.77 6.30 9.59
N LEU A 37 0.45 5.81 9.30
CA LEU A 37 1.60 5.96 10.18
C LEU A 37 1.97 7.43 10.40
N LEU A 38 1.95 8.25 9.35
CA LEU A 38 2.18 9.68 9.46
C LEU A 38 1.07 10.39 10.25
N GLY A 39 -0.19 10.01 10.08
CA GLY A 39 -1.31 10.51 10.88
C GLY A 39 -1.10 10.27 12.38
N VAL A 40 -0.64 9.06 12.74
CA VAL A 40 -0.35 8.71 14.14
C VAL A 40 0.90 9.42 14.67
N LEU A 41 2.01 9.40 13.92
CA LEU A 41 3.30 9.87 14.45
C LEU A 41 3.46 11.39 14.37
N VAL A 42 2.96 12.02 13.32
CA VAL A 42 3.15 13.45 13.05
C VAL A 42 1.93 14.24 13.54
N LEU A 43 0.73 13.83 13.14
CA LEU A 43 -0.51 14.53 13.51
C LEU A 43 -1.06 14.10 14.88
N ARG A 44 -0.49 13.03 15.49
CA ARG A 44 -0.91 12.47 16.78
C ARG A 44 -2.38 12.05 16.79
N GLU A 45 -2.87 11.57 15.65
CA GLU A 45 -4.22 11.05 15.52
C GLU A 45 -4.36 9.71 16.24
N ALA A 46 -5.48 9.53 16.94
CA ALA A 46 -5.81 8.26 17.57
C ALA A 46 -6.48 7.34 16.53
N LEU A 47 -5.90 6.16 16.32
CA LEU A 47 -6.53 5.12 15.51
C LEU A 47 -7.59 4.39 16.31
N GLY A 48 -8.81 4.39 15.77
CA GLY A 48 -9.88 3.54 16.24
C GLY A 48 -9.59 2.06 15.99
N TRP A 49 -10.18 1.20 16.82
CA TRP A 49 -9.98 -0.24 16.74
C TRP A 49 -10.32 -0.87 15.37
N PRO A 50 -11.39 -0.44 14.67
CA PRO A 50 -11.66 -0.91 13.32
C PRO A 50 -10.59 -0.51 12.30
N GLN A 51 -9.97 0.66 12.45
CA GLN A 51 -8.93 1.16 11.54
C GLN A 51 -7.63 0.37 11.73
N ALA A 52 -7.27 0.08 12.99
CA ALA A 52 -6.15 -0.80 13.30
C ALA A 52 -6.34 -2.20 12.70
N LEU A 53 -7.54 -2.79 12.83
CA LEU A 53 -7.85 -4.08 12.22
C LEU A 53 -7.75 -4.03 10.69
N GLY A 54 -8.28 -2.98 10.07
CA GLY A 54 -8.17 -2.75 8.62
C GLY A 54 -6.72 -2.71 8.16
N MET A 55 -5.84 -2.00 8.88
CA MET A 55 -4.41 -1.97 8.56
C MET A 55 -3.75 -3.35 8.68
N LEU A 56 -4.08 -4.13 9.71
CA LEU A 56 -3.56 -5.49 9.86
C LEU A 56 -3.99 -6.39 8.68
N LEU A 57 -5.23 -6.27 8.22
CA LEU A 57 -5.73 -7.01 7.06
C LEU A 57 -5.03 -6.58 5.76
N ILE A 58 -4.75 -5.29 5.57
CA ILE A 58 -3.96 -4.79 4.44
C ILE A 58 -2.56 -5.42 4.45
N VAL A 59 -1.87 -5.37 5.59
CA VAL A 59 -0.53 -5.98 5.75
C VAL A 59 -0.58 -7.48 5.48
N GLY A 60 -1.56 -8.19 6.04
CA GLY A 60 -1.73 -9.62 5.84
C GLY A 60 -2.00 -10.00 4.38
N GLY A 61 -2.88 -9.25 3.69
CA GLY A 61 -3.18 -9.45 2.28
C GLY A 61 -1.97 -9.23 1.38
N ILE A 62 -1.21 -8.15 1.60
CA ILE A 62 0.03 -7.87 0.87
C ILE A 62 1.06 -8.97 1.11
N ALA A 63 1.25 -9.40 2.36
CA ALA A 63 2.21 -10.43 2.71
C ALA A 63 1.88 -11.79 2.06
N LEU A 64 0.58 -12.12 1.95
CA LEU A 64 0.13 -13.32 1.26
C LEU A 64 0.39 -13.25 -0.26
N LEU A 65 0.09 -12.10 -0.87
CA LEU A 65 0.35 -11.86 -2.29
C LEU A 65 1.84 -11.90 -2.62
N ALA A 66 2.68 -11.28 -1.77
CA ALA A 66 4.14 -11.26 -1.95
C ALA A 66 4.79 -12.66 -1.84
N ARG A 67 4.15 -13.61 -1.14
CA ARG A 67 4.63 -15.00 -1.01
C ARG A 67 4.26 -15.91 -2.18
N GLY A 68 3.31 -15.50 -3.03
CA GLY A 68 2.86 -16.26 -4.19
C GLY A 68 3.78 -16.16 -5.43
N HIS A 69 4.99 -15.62 -5.26
CA HIS A 69 6.01 -15.42 -6.29
C HIS A 69 7.29 -16.16 -5.96
#